data_AF-A0A552UYQ0-F1
#
_entry.id   AF-A0A552UYQ0-F1
#
_cell.length_a   1.000
_cell.length_b   1.000
_cell.length_c   1.000
_cell.angle_alpha   90.00
_cell.angle_beta   90.00
_cell.angle_gamma   90.00
#
_symmetry.space_group_name_H-M   'P 1'
#
loop_
_entity.id
_entity.type
_entity.pdbx_description
1 polymer ?
#
loop_
_entity_poly.entity_id
_entity_poly.type
_entity_poly.pdbx_seq_one_letter_code
_entity_poly.pdbx_strand_id
1 'polypeptide(L)' 'MGIIYFYQMMKDLQNLYVAQHGNKVVVFGTNLKDFILSLNSIVPNLKPYMFYYRAFKKLDYIEHKRLDGSIIYIQKVL' A
#
# COMPACT_ATOMS: atom_id res chain seq x y z
N MET A 1 0.36 22.31 -17.73
CA MET A 1 -0.63 22.61 -16.67
C MET A 1 -0.94 21.40 -15.78
N GLY A 2 -0.95 20.15 -16.26
CA GLY A 2 -1.24 18.97 -15.41
C GLY A 2 -0.20 18.59 -14.34
N ILE A 3 1.09 18.91 -14.56
CA ILE A 3 2.17 18.56 -13.61
C ILE A 3 2.05 19.34 -12.29
N ILE A 4 1.62 20.61 -12.35
CA ILE A 4 1.48 21.48 -11.17
C ILE A 4 0.34 20.98 -10.27
N TYR A 5 -0.78 20.55 -10.84
CA TYR A 5 -1.90 19.98 -10.08
C TYR A 5 -1.52 18.64 -9.43
N PHE A 6 -0.77 17.78 -10.12
CA PHE A 6 -0.24 16.55 -9.52
C PHE A 6 0.69 16.87 -8.35
N TYR A 7 1.56 17.88 -8.49
CA TYR A 7 2.49 18.30 -7.44
C TYR A 7 1.78 18.89 -6.22
N GLN A 8 0.72 19.68 -6.44
CA GLN A 8 -0.09 20.25 -5.37
C GLN A 8 -0.89 19.15 -4.64
N MET A 9 -1.48 18.21 -5.39
CA MET A 9 -2.21 17.07 -4.83
C MET A 9 -1.30 16.16 -3.99
N MET A 10 -0.04 15.96 -4.39
CA MET A 10 0.93 15.20 -3.59
C MET A 10 1.33 15.89 -2.28
N LYS A 11 1.25 17.23 -2.19
CA LYS A 11 1.52 17.96 -0.94
C LYS A 11 0.39 17.79 0.09
N ASP A 12 -0.84 17.57 -0.37
CA ASP A 12 -2.01 17.39 0.50
C ASP A 12 -2.22 15.92 0.90
N LEU A 13 -1.46 14.99 0.33
CA LEU A 13 -1.51 13.57 0.65
C LEU A 13 -0.79 13.27 1.97
N GLN A 14 -1.57 13.17 3.04
CA GLN A 14 -1.06 12.81 4.37
C GLN A 14 -0.54 11.38 4.47
N ASN A 15 -1.05 10.47 3.64
CA ASN A 15 -0.57 9.09 3.61
C ASN A 15 -0.58 8.55 2.16
N LEU A 16 0.48 7.82 1.79
CA LEU A 16 0.54 7.08 0.53
C LEU A 16 0.99 5.65 0.81
N TYR A 17 0.17 4.68 0.42
CA TYR A 17 0.43 3.25 0.56
C TYR A 17 0.66 2.63 -0.81
N VAL A 18 1.66 1.78 -0.92
CA VAL A 18 2.04 1.11 -2.15
C VAL A 18 2.29 -0.37 -1.87
N ALA A 19 1.75 -1.24 -2.72
CA ALA A 19 2.09 -2.65 -2.78
C ALA A 19 2.86 -2.93 -4.06
N GLN A 20 4.02 -3.58 -3.93
CA GLN A 20 4.89 -3.96 -5.01
C GLN A 20 5.10 -5.47 -5.02
N HIS A 21 5.10 -6.04 -6.22
CA HIS A 21 5.47 -7.43 -6.46
C HIS A 21 6.54 -7.48 -7.55
N GLY A 22 7.73 -7.99 -7.20
CA GLY A 22 8.90 -7.87 -8.07
C GLY A 22 9.23 -6.41 -8.37
N ASN A 23 9.28 -6.02 -9.65
CA ASN A 23 9.53 -4.63 -10.09
C ASN A 23 8.25 -3.87 -10.50
N LYS A 24 7.07 -4.37 -10.12
CA LYS A 24 5.79 -3.76 -10.52
C LYS A 24 4.98 -3.34 -9.31
N VAL A 25 4.46 -2.11 -9.35
CA VAL A 25 3.42 -1.67 -8.42
C VAL A 25 2.11 -2.35 -8.80
N VAL A 26 1.51 -3.07 -7.85
CA VAL A 26 0.24 -3.78 -8.07
C VAL A 26 -0.95 -3.00 -7.54
N VAL A 27 -0.79 -2.28 -6.42
CA VAL A 27 -1.83 -1.45 -5.83
C VAL A 27 -1.15 -0.22 -5.21
N PHE A 28 -1.80 0.93 -5.31
CA PHE A 28 -1.46 2.10 -4.51
C PHE A 28 -2.75 2.76 -4.03
N GLY A 29 -2.67 3.49 -2.93
CA GLY A 29 -3.83 4.16 -2.35
C GLY A 29 -3.42 5.10 -1.23
N THR A 30 -4.27 6.07 -0.96
CA THR A 30 -4.00 7.13 0.02
C THR A 30 -4.80 6.93 1.31
N ASN A 31 -5.83 6.09 1.23
CA ASN A 31 -6.58 5.57 2.36
C ASN A 31 -6.17 4.11 2.62
N LEU A 32 -5.74 3.80 3.84
CA LEU A 32 -5.29 2.46 4.21
C LEU A 32 -6.39 1.40 4.05
N LYS A 33 -7.64 1.73 4.41
CA LYS A 33 -8.75 0.77 4.35
C LYS A 33 -9.04 0.37 2.92
N ASP A 34 -9.16 1.34 2.03
CA ASP A 34 -9.45 1.11 0.61
C ASP A 34 -8.29 0.44 -0.10
N PHE A 35 -7.06 0.79 0.27
CA PHE A 35 -5.84 0.14 -0.19
C PHE A 35 -5.81 -1.35 0.17
N ILE A 36 -6.07 -1.71 1.43
CA ILE A 36 -6.07 -3.12 1.85
C ILE A 36 -7.24 -3.90 1.22
N LEU A 37 -8.41 -3.27 1.05
CA LEU A 37 -9.53 -3.88 0.32
C LEU A 37 -9.15 -4.20 -1.13
N SER A 38 -8.51 -3.24 -1.81
CA SER A 38 -8.04 -3.41 -3.19
C SER A 38 -6.89 -4.42 -3.29
N LEU A 39 -6.00 -4.47 -2.29
CA LEU A 39 -4.95 -5.47 -2.24
C LEU A 39 -5.51 -6.88 -2.02
N ASN A 40 -6.56 -7.01 -1.21
CA ASN A 40 -7.19 -8.30 -0.91
C ASN A 40 -7.93 -8.91 -2.10
N SER A 41 -8.38 -8.10 -3.07
CA SER A 41 -8.99 -8.62 -4.31
C SER A 41 -7.96 -9.26 -5.25
N ILE A 42 -6.68 -8.89 -5.14
CA ILE A 42 -5.57 -9.39 -5.97
C ILE A 42 -4.75 -10.44 -5.22
N VAL A 43 -4.63 -10.27 -3.90
CA VAL A 43 -3.81 -11.09 -3.02
C VAL A 43 -4.74 -11.73 -1.98
N PRO A 44 -5.16 -12.98 -2.19
CA PRO A 44 -5.99 -13.66 -1.20
C PRO A 44 -5.20 -13.94 0.08
N ASN A 45 -5.92 -14.09 1.19
CA ASN A 45 -5.37 -14.42 2.52
C ASN A 45 -4.47 -13.34 3.14
N LEU A 46 -4.72 -12.07 2.83
CA LEU A 46 -4.11 -10.98 3.59
C LEU A 46 -4.63 -10.96 5.03
N LYS A 47 -3.85 -10.31 5.90
CA LYS A 47 -4.28 -10.02 7.26
C LYS A 47 -5.44 -9.01 7.22
N PRO A 48 -6.27 -8.91 8.27
CA PRO A 48 -7.32 -7.91 8.31
C PRO A 48 -6.73 -6.49 8.36
N TYR A 49 -7.48 -5.50 7.86
CA TYR A 49 -7.12 -4.08 7.91
C TYR A 49 -6.53 -3.62 9.26
N MET A 50 -7.10 -4.10 10.37
CA MET A 50 -6.69 -3.69 11.72
C MET A 50 -5.26 -4.12 12.08
N PHE A 51 -4.74 -5.18 11.45
CA PHE A 51 -3.34 -5.55 11.56
C PHE A 51 -2.44 -4.47 10.93
N TYR A 52 -2.74 -4.08 9.69
CA TYR A 52 -1.98 -3.07 8.95
C TYR A 52 -2.06 -1.71 9.63
N TYR A 53 -3.24 -1.32 10.12
CA TYR A 53 -3.41 -0.06 10.86
C TYR A 53 -2.51 0.02 12.11
N ARG A 54 -2.32 -1.10 12.82
CA ARG A 54 -1.43 -1.15 13.99
C ARG A 54 0.04 -1.22 13.57
N ALA A 55 0.35 -1.94 12.51
CA ALA A 55 1.71 -2.09 12.01
C ALA A 55 2.27 -0.77 11.47
N PHE A 56 1.49 -0.03 10.68
CA PHE A 56 1.87 1.27 10.12
C PHE A 56 1.95 2.43 11.12
N LYS A 57 1.68 2.18 12.41
CA LYS A 57 2.03 3.11 13.50
C LYS A 57 3.46 2.96 13.99
N LYS A 58 4.13 1.86 13.62
CA LYS A 58 5.45 1.47 14.14
C LYS A 58 6.47 1.22 13.02
N LEU A 59 6.01 0.82 11.84
CA LEU A 59 6.82 0.41 10.71
C LEU A 59 6.28 1.06 9.45
N ASP A 60 7.16 1.48 8.55
CA ASP A 60 6.75 2.01 7.24
C ASP A 60 6.72 0.93 6.16
N TYR A 61 7.15 -0.29 6.46
CA TYR A 61 7.16 -1.40 5.52
C TYR A 61 6.71 -2.71 6.18
N ILE A 62 6.05 -3.55 5.38
CA ILE A 62 5.57 -4.88 5.75
C ILE A 62 5.76 -5.81 4.56
N GLU A 63 6.35 -6.96 4.80
CA GLU A 63 6.45 -8.02 3.80
C GLU A 63 5.30 -9.02 3.99
N HIS A 64 4.66 -9.37 2.87
CA HIS A 64 3.66 -10.43 2.83
C HIS A 64 4.12 -11.54 1.90
N LYS A 65 4.40 -12.70 2.47
CA LYS A 65 4.73 -13.91 1.72
C LYS A 65 3.44 -14.61 1.30
N ARG A 66 3.24 -14.75 -0.01
CA ARG A 66 2.14 -15.50 -0.60
C ARG A 66 2.38 -17.01 -0.50
N LEU A 67 1.30 -17.78 -0.72
CA LEU A 67 1.34 -19.24 -0.77
C LEU A 67 2.20 -19.79 -1.91
N ASP A 68 2.32 -19.04 -3.02
CA ASP A 68 3.17 -19.37 -4.17
C ASP A 68 4.68 -19.14 -3.89
N GLY A 69 5.03 -18.69 -2.68
CA GLY A 69 6.40 -18.38 -2.29
C GLY A 69 6.89 -16.98 -2.66
N SER A 70 6.10 -16.21 -3.43
CA SER A 70 6.44 -14.86 -3.83
C SER A 70 6.18 -13.84 -2.70
N ILE A 71 6.94 -12.75 -2.71
CA ILE A 71 6.88 -11.71 -1.67
C ILE A 71 6.23 -10.46 -2.25
N ILE A 72 5.26 -9.92 -1.52
CA ILE A 72 4.67 -8.61 -1.78
C ILE A 72 5.19 -7.65 -0.72
N TYR A 73 5.79 -6.58 -1.18
CA TYR A 73 6.29 -5.49 -0.35
C TYR A 73 5.18 -4.45 -0.22
N ILE A 74 4.71 -4.22 0.99
CA ILE A 74 3.66 -3.25 1.31
C ILE A 74 4.33 -2.12 2.08
N GLN A 75 4.27 -0.91 1.56
CA GLN A 75 4.98 0.24 2.10
C GLN A 75 4.05 1.42 2.30
N LYS A 76 4.32 2.18 3.36
CA LYS A 76 3.85 3.53 3.59
C LYS A 76 4.97 4.48 3.15
N VAL A 77 4.68 5.31 2.15
CA VAL A 77 5.65 6.18 1.45
C VAL A 77 5.58 7.62 1.96
N LEU A 78 4.38 8.05 2.39
CA LEU A 78 4.07 9.34 3.03
C LEU A 78 3.29 9.04 4.31
#